data_AF-A0A2V5HZX6-F1
#
_entry.id   AF-A0A2V5HZX6-F1
#
_cell.length_a   1.000
_cell.length_b   1.000
_cell.length_c   1.000
_cell.angle_alpha   90.00
_cell.angle_beta   90.00
_cell.angle_gamma   90.00
#
_symmetry.space_group_name_H-M   'P 1'
#
loop_
_entity.id
_entity.type
_entity.pdbx_description
1 polymer ?
#
loop_
_entity_poly.entity_id
_entity_poly.type
_entity_poly.pdbx_seq_one_letter_code
_entity_poly.pdbx_strand_id
1 'polypeptide(L)' 'IPTATEGCRSNALVRCCKDLGIASELWDPRWIRKYKAQYTREAFVEHVVNKRKSKIWVRKDDEVSYPWKETK' A
#
# COMPACT_ATOMS: atom_id res chain seq x y z
N ILE A 1 19.36 -14.88 25.48
CA ILE A 1 17.99 -15.45 25.51
C ILE A 1 16.93 -14.53 24.85
N PRO A 2 16.83 -13.20 25.10
CA PRO A 2 15.71 -12.39 24.59
C PRO A 2 15.59 -12.34 23.05
N THR A 3 16.73 -12.31 22.35
CA THR A 3 16.78 -12.31 20.87
C THR A 3 16.20 -13.58 20.24
N ALA A 4 16.32 -14.73 20.91
CA ALA A 4 15.76 -15.99 20.43
C ALA A 4 14.23 -16.01 20.56
N THR A 5 13.69 -15.43 21.65
CA THR A 5 12.25 -15.33 21.89
C THR A 5 11.57 -14.36 20.90
N GLU A 6 12.20 -13.23 20.59
CA GLU A 6 11.71 -12.30 19.58
C GLU A 6 11.74 -12.92 18.17
N GLY A 7 12.78 -13.68 17.84
CA GLY A 7 12.85 -14.43 16.59
C GLY A 7 11.72 -15.45 16.42
N CYS A 8 11.37 -16.17 17.49
CA CYS A 8 10.24 -17.10 17.48
C CYS A 8 8.88 -16.38 17.30
N ARG A 9 8.68 -15.21 17.90
CA ARG A 9 7.44 -14.43 17.77
C ARG A 9 7.25 -13.89 16.36
N SER A 10 8.30 -13.33 15.75
CA SER A 10 8.25 -12.83 14.38
C SER A 10 7.95 -13.95 13.38
N ASN A 11 8.55 -15.12 13.56
CA ASN A 11 8.30 -16.29 12.70
C ASN A 11 6.87 -16.85 12.87
N ALA A 12 6.36 -16.88 14.09
CA ALA A 12 4.99 -17.33 14.36
C ALA A 12 3.97 -16.39 13.70
N LEU A 13 4.19 -15.07 13.76
CA LEU A 13 3.29 -14.08 13.17
C LEU A 13 3.18 -14.24 11.65
N VAL A 14 4.31 -14.39 10.95
CA VAL A 14 4.33 -14.60 9.49
C VAL A 14 3.59 -15.88 9.11
N ARG A 15 3.75 -16.95 9.90
CA ARG A 15 3.05 -18.22 9.70
C ARG A 15 1.55 -18.08 9.92
N CYS A 16 1.13 -17.43 10.99
CA CYS A 16 -0.29 -17.16 11.25
C CYS A 16 -0.92 -16.30 10.14
N CYS A 17 -0.24 -15.29 9.62
CA CYS A 17 -0.76 -14.48 8.51
C CYS A 17 -0.96 -15.31 7.22
N LYS A 18 -0.13 -16.34 7.00
CA LYS A 18 -0.26 -17.27 5.89
C LYS A 18 -1.42 -18.25 6.10
N ASP A 19 -1.49 -18.86 7.28
CA ASP A 19 -2.50 -19.88 7.62
C ASP A 19 -3.91 -19.27 7.68
N LEU A 20 -4.03 -18.04 8.19
CA LEU A 20 -5.28 -17.27 8.17
C LEU A 20 -5.66 -16.77 6.78
N GLY A 21 -4.78 -16.90 5.78
CA GLY A 21 -5.07 -16.46 4.41
C GLY A 21 -5.17 -14.94 4.23
N ILE A 22 -4.68 -14.13 5.19
CA ILE A 22 -4.79 -12.66 5.16
C ILE A 22 -4.22 -12.09 3.86
N ALA A 23 -3.08 -12.62 3.40
CA ALA A 23 -2.49 -12.22 2.12
C ALA A 23 -3.40 -12.57 0.93
N SER A 24 -4.07 -13.71 0.96
CA SER A 24 -5.00 -14.12 -0.10
C SER A 24 -6.24 -13.21 -0.15
N GLU A 25 -6.78 -12.81 1.00
CA GLU A 25 -7.92 -11.90 1.07
C GLU A 25 -7.58 -10.48 0.60
N LEU A 26 -6.39 -9.98 0.95
CA LEU A 26 -5.90 -8.67 0.50
C LEU A 26 -5.68 -8.59 -1.02
N TRP A 27 -5.39 -9.72 -1.65
CA TRP A 27 -5.23 -9.83 -3.10
C TRP A 27 -6.54 -10.11 -3.84
N ASP A 28 -7.66 -10.34 -3.12
CA ASP A 28 -8.96 -10.48 -3.76
C ASP A 28 -9.35 -9.16 -4.47
N PRO A 29 -9.69 -9.19 -5.78
CA PRO A 29 -10.15 -8.02 -6.52
C PRO A 29 -11.30 -7.26 -5.85
N ARG A 30 -12.18 -7.96 -5.11
CA ARG A 30 -13.30 -7.35 -4.35
C ARG A 30 -12.79 -6.49 -3.22
N TRP A 31 -11.82 -6.99 -2.44
CA TRP A 31 -11.21 -6.23 -1.35
C TRP A 31 -10.50 -5.00 -1.90
N ILE A 32 -9.69 -5.17 -2.94
CA ILE A 32 -8.93 -4.06 -3.57
C ILE A 32 -9.87 -2.96 -4.07
N ARG A 33 -11.00 -3.32 -4.71
CA ARG A 33 -11.99 -2.35 -5.20
C ARG A 33 -12.66 -1.57 -4.06
N LYS A 34 -13.07 -2.27 -3.00
CA LYS A 34 -13.70 -1.64 -1.81
C LYS A 34 -12.70 -0.72 -1.10
N TYR A 35 -11.47 -1.19 -0.92
CA TYR A 35 -10.39 -0.40 -0.31
C TYR A 35 -10.08 0.86 -1.13
N LYS A 36 -9.92 0.72 -2.44
CA LYS A 36 -9.69 1.86 -3.33
C LYS A 36 -10.81 2.91 -3.24
N ALA A 37 -12.08 2.48 -3.26
CA ALA A 37 -13.21 3.40 -3.14
C ALA A 37 -13.24 4.17 -1.80
N GLN A 38 -12.86 3.52 -0.70
CA GLN A 38 -12.97 4.11 0.64
C GLN A 38 -11.74 4.93 1.05
N TYR A 39 -10.54 4.47 0.72
CA TYR A 39 -9.29 4.99 1.31
C TYR A 39 -8.33 5.63 0.30
N THR A 40 -8.61 5.56 -1.00
CA THR A 40 -7.75 6.16 -2.02
C THR A 40 -8.42 7.35 -2.72
N ARG A 41 -7.60 8.24 -3.26
CA ARG A 41 -8.01 9.34 -4.13
C ARG A 41 -7.26 9.25 -5.46
N GLU A 42 -7.92 9.70 -6.51
CA GLU A 42 -7.31 9.85 -7.82
C GLU A 42 -6.57 11.19 -7.87
N ALA A 43 -5.26 11.15 -8.16
CA ALA A 43 -4.45 12.35 -8.31
C ALA A 43 -3.87 12.40 -9.73
N PHE A 44 -4.07 13.51 -10.42
CA PHE A 44 -3.33 13.83 -11.64
C PHE A 44 -1.99 14.39 -11.22
N VAL A 45 -0.92 13.73 -11.65
CA VAL A 45 0.44 14.12 -11.30
C VAL A 45 1.26 14.40 -12.53
N GLU A 46 2.17 15.36 -12.40
CA GLU A 46 3.17 15.69 -13.39
C GLU A 46 4.56 15.34 -12.86
N HIS A 47 5.34 14.64 -13.68
CA HIS A 47 6.73 14.36 -13.37
C HIS A 47 7.55 15.65 -13.41
N VAL A 48 8.21 16.02 -12.32
CA VAL A 48 8.95 17.30 -12.22
C VAL A 48 10.03 17.43 -13.30
N VAL A 49 10.73 16.33 -13.62
CA VAL A 49 11.83 16.33 -14.62
C VAL A 49 11.34 16.20 -16.07
N ASN A 50 10.38 15.32 -16.32
CA ASN A 50 10.00 14.89 -17.68
C ASN A 50 8.68 15.53 -18.15
N LYS A 51 8.02 16.30 -17.29
CA LYS A 51 6.70 16.93 -17.51
C LYS A 51 5.61 15.96 -18.00
N ARG A 52 5.80 14.66 -17.75
CA ARG A 52 4.84 13.63 -18.10
C ARG A 52 3.69 13.67 -17.13
N LYS A 53 2.48 13.82 -17.66
CA LYS A 53 1.24 13.75 -16.89
C LYS A 53 0.80 12.31 -16.78
N SER A 54 0.47 11.86 -15.59
CA SER A 54 -0.01 10.51 -15.33
C SER A 54 -1.07 10.54 -14.23
N LYS A 55 -1.98 9.58 -14.27
CA LYS A 55 -3.00 9.42 -13.24
C LYS A 55 -2.53 8.34 -12.28
N ILE A 56 -2.40 8.69 -11.01
CA ILE A 56 -2.00 7.75 -9.95
C ILE A 56 -3.07 7.67 -8.86
N TRP A 57 -3.03 6.57 -8.12
CA TRP A 57 -3.86 6.35 -6.95
C TRP A 57 -3.01 6.56 -5.71
N VAL A 58 -3.43 7.49 -4.87
CA VAL A 58 -2.76 7.80 -3.60
C VAL A 58 -3.74 7.56 -2.46
N ARG A 59 -3.24 7.22 -1.28
CA ARG A 59 -4.08 7.19 -0.08
C ARG A 59 -4.60 8.61 0.20
N LYS A 60 -5.81 8.72 0.76
CA LYS A 60 -6.42 10.04 1.06
C LYS A 60 -5.55 10.88 1.99
N ASP A 61 -4.84 10.24 2.91
CA ASP A 61 -4.03 10.88 3.94
C ASP A 61 -2.60 11.18 3.47
N ASP A 62 -2.16 10.61 2.35
CA ASP A 62 -0.79 10.77 1.85
C ASP A 62 -0.70 11.87 0.79
N GLU A 63 0.39 12.63 0.86
CA GLU A 63 0.80 13.57 -0.17
C GLU A 63 1.53 12.86 -1.31
N VAL A 64 1.47 13.44 -2.51
CA VAL A 64 2.24 12.93 -3.65
C VAL A 64 3.72 13.17 -3.40
N SER A 65 4.48 12.07 -3.29
CA SER A 65 5.92 12.11 -3.10
C SER A 65 6.68 12.40 -4.41
N TYR A 66 7.87 12.99 -4.27
CA TYR A 66 8.83 13.17 -5.35
C TYR A 66 9.08 11.83 -6.07
N PRO A 67 9.17 11.78 -7.42
CA PRO A 67 9.36 12.87 -8.39
C PRO A 67 8.07 13.46 -8.99
N TRP A 68 6.92 13.18 -8.39
CA TRP A 68 5.62 13.58 -8.91
C TRP A 68 5.11 14.81 -8.16
N LYS A 69 4.43 15.72 -8.87
CA LYS A 69 3.73 16.86 -8.27
C LYS A 69 2.27 16.84 -8.70
N GLU A 70 1.35 17.10 -7.78
CA GLU A 70 -0.06 17.22 -8.11
C GLU A 70 -0.29 18.38 -9.07
N THR A 71 -0.90 18.07 -10.22
CA THR A 71 -1.42 19.04 -11.16
C THR A 71 -2.92 19.13 -10.90
N LYS A 72 -3.37 20.25 -10.31
CA LYS A 72 -4.80 20.58 -10.20
C LYS A 72 -5.38 20.95 -11.56
#